data_AF-A0A963NSY5-F1
#
_entry.id   AF-A0A963NSY5-F1
#
_cell.length_a   1.000
_cell.length_b   1.000
_cell.length_c   1.000
_cell.angle_alpha   90.00
_cell.angle_beta   90.00
_cell.angle_gamma   90.00
#
_symmetry.space_group_name_H-M   'P 1'
#
loop_
_entity.id
_entity.type
_entity.pdbx_description
1 polymer ?
#
loop_
_entity_poly.entity_id
_entity_poly.type
_entity_poly.pdbx_seq_one_letter_code
_entity_poly.pdbx_strand_id
1 'polypeptide(L)' 'PRLSGATVMATDLRASASLVIAGLVAEGETVVDRIYHLDRGYDCMEAKLRGLGADIERI' A
#
# COMPACT_ATOMS: atom_id res chain seq x y z
N PRO A 1 -8.80 -14.85 10.49
CA PRO A 1 -9.45 -13.57 10.09
C PRO A 1 -9.10 -13.25 8.63
N ARG A 2 -10.01 -12.61 7.89
CA ARG A 2 -9.83 -12.29 6.47
C ARG A 2 -9.86 -10.78 6.30
N LEU A 3 -8.88 -10.23 5.58
CA LEU A 3 -8.84 -8.80 5.27
C LEU A 3 -9.72 -8.53 4.05
N SER A 4 -10.44 -7.41 4.08
CA SER A 4 -11.23 -6.92 2.95
C SER A 4 -10.62 -5.62 2.45
N GLY A 5 -10.60 -5.45 1.13
CA GLY A 5 -10.18 -4.22 0.49
C GLY A 5 -11.02 -3.03 0.94
N ALA A 6 -10.36 -1.88 1.11
CA ALA A 6 -10.99 -0.64 1.54
C ALA A 6 -10.16 0.56 1.07
N THR A 7 -10.79 1.73 1.03
CA THR A 7 -10.07 3.00 0.96
C THR A 7 -9.52 3.34 2.34
N VAL A 8 -8.21 3.50 2.44
CA VAL A 8 -7.50 3.80 3.69
C VAL A 8 -6.57 4.99 3.50
N MET A 9 -6.24 5.67 4.60
CA MET A 9 -5.40 6.86 4.56
C MET A 9 -4.05 6.59 5.22
N ALA A 10 -2.97 6.87 4.50
CA ALA A 10 -1.62 6.91 5.06
C ALA A 10 -1.47 8.11 6.01
N THR A 11 -1.21 7.84 7.29
CA THR A 11 -1.02 8.87 8.34
C THR A 11 0.40 8.91 8.91
N ASP A 12 1.20 7.89 8.61
CA ASP A 12 2.58 7.74 9.08
C ASP A 12 3.41 6.95 8.06
N LEU A 13 4.74 7.08 8.14
CA LEU A 13 5.68 6.37 7.28
C LEU A 13 5.55 4.84 7.39
N ARG A 14 5.64 4.28 8.60
CA ARG A 14 5.64 2.82 8.77
C ARG A 14 4.23 2.25 8.75
N ALA A 15 3.25 2.97 9.29
CA ALA A 15 1.86 2.52 9.23
C ALA A 15 1.37 2.43 7.78
N SER A 16 1.74 3.38 6.92
CA SER A 16 1.36 3.35 5.49
C SER A 16 1.95 2.17 4.74
N ALA A 17 3.22 1.82 4.99
CA ALA A 17 3.83 0.62 4.42
C ALA A 17 3.07 -0.65 4.85
N SER A 18 2.70 -0.74 6.12
CA SER A 18 1.87 -1.86 6.61
C SER A 18 0.51 -1.92 5.94
N LEU A 19 -0.13 -0.78 5.66
CA LEU A 19 -1.40 -0.74 4.91
C LEU A 19 -1.26 -1.25 3.48
N VAL A 20 -0.15 -0.91 2.80
CA VAL A 20 0.14 -1.43 1.46
C VAL A 20 0.25 -2.95 1.48
N ILE A 21 1.02 -3.51 2.43
CA ILE A 21 1.17 -4.96 2.56
C ILE A 21 -0.15 -5.63 2.95
N ALA A 22 -0.95 -5.00 3.82
CA ALA A 22 -2.28 -5.49 4.18
C ALA A 22 -3.21 -5.50 2.97
N GLY A 23 -3.15 -4.49 2.11
CA GLY A 23 -3.93 -4.40 0.87
C GLY A 23 -3.60 -5.50 -0.13
N LEU A 24 -2.31 -5.86 -0.26
CA LEU A 24 -1.88 -6.97 -1.12
C LEU A 24 -2.42 -8.35 -0.71
N VAL A 25 -2.82 -8.51 0.56
CA VAL A 25 -3.37 -9.76 1.10
C VAL A 25 -4.90 -9.69 1.25
N ALA A 26 -5.48 -8.50 1.11
CA ALA A 26 -6.91 -8.29 1.27
C ALA A 26 -7.72 -8.82 0.08
N GLU A 27 -8.94 -9.27 0.34
CA GLU A 27 -9.87 -9.61 -0.72
C GLU A 27 -10.51 -8.36 -1.31
N GLY A 28 -10.45 -8.21 -2.63
CA GLY A 28 -10.94 -7.03 -3.33
C GLY A 28 -9.87 -5.96 -3.45
N GLU A 29 -10.28 -4.73 -3.69
CA GLU A 29 -9.38 -3.62 -4.00
C GLU A 29 -9.11 -2.76 -2.76
N THR A 30 -7.84 -2.42 -2.53
CA THR A 30 -7.43 -1.48 -1.48
C THR A 30 -6.83 -0.24 -2.12
N VAL A 31 -7.40 0.92 -1.80
CA VAL A 31 -6.89 2.23 -2.27
C VAL A 31 -6.23 2.93 -1.09
N VAL A 32 -4.95 3.25 -1.20
CA VAL A 32 -4.20 3.95 -0.15
C VAL A 32 -4.03 5.42 -0.54
N ASP A 33 -4.73 6.30 0.15
CA ASP A 33 -4.65 7.74 -0.05
C ASP A 33 -3.52 8.39 0.75
N ARG A 34 -3.10 9.59 0.34
CA ARG A 34 -2.13 10.45 1.05
C ARG A 34 -0.76 9.81 1.27
N ILE A 35 -0.26 9.12 0.25
CA ILE A 35 1.02 8.38 0.26
C ILE A 35 2.29 9.24 0.41
N TYR A 36 2.19 10.57 0.57
CA TYR A 36 3.36 11.43 0.81
C TYR A 36 4.16 11.02 2.06
N HIS A 37 3.51 10.41 3.05
CA HIS A 37 4.20 9.84 4.22
C HIS A 37 5.03 8.61 3.84
N LEU A 38 4.53 7.78 2.93
CA LEU A 38 5.22 6.60 2.41
C LEU A 38 6.44 7.02 1.60
N ASP A 39 6.26 7.95 0.67
CA ASP A 39 7.31 8.44 -0.23
C ASP A 39 8.52 9.02 0.53
N ARG A 40 8.31 9.58 1.74
CA ARG A 40 9.38 10.15 2.56
C ARG A 40 10.41 9.15 3.05
N GLY A 41 10.06 7.86 3.15
CA GLY A 41 10.97 6.84 3.67
C GLY A 41 11.00 5.54 2.88
N TYR A 42 10.08 5.37 1.92
CA TYR A 42 10.09 4.28 0.96
C TYR A 42 10.07 4.84 -0.45
N ASP A 43 11.26 4.88 -1.04
CA ASP A 43 11.44 5.30 -2.42
C ASP A 43 10.81 4.27 -3.38
N CYS A 44 9.86 4.72 -4.22
CA CYS A 44 9.19 3.95 -5.28
C CYS A 44 8.78 2.53 -4.82
N MET A 45 8.15 2.43 -3.65
CA MET A 45 7.78 1.14 -3.05
C MET A 45 6.91 0.28 -3.97
N GLU A 46 5.95 0.91 -4.65
CA GLU A 46 5.08 0.28 -5.63
C GLU A 46 5.85 -0.34 -6.79
N ALA A 47 6.90 0.32 -7.28
CA ALA A 47 7.71 -0.19 -8.38
C ALA A 47 8.54 -1.39 -7.93
N LYS A 48 9.12 -1.32 -6.73
CA LYS A 48 9.90 -2.41 -6.13
C LYS A 48 9.02 -3.63 -5.87
N LEU A 49 7.83 -3.44 -5.31
CA LEU A 49 6.87 -4.50 -5.06
C LEU A 49 6.33 -5.12 -6.35
N ARG A 50 6.02 -4.31 -7.37
CA ARG A 50 5.64 -4.81 -8.70
C ARG A 50 6.75 -5.66 -9.33
N GLY A 51 8.01 -5.26 -9.14
CA GLY A 51 9.18 -6.06 -9.57
C GLY A 51 9.28 -7.43 -8.88
N LEU A 52 8.64 -7.60 -7.72
CA LEU A 52 8.52 -8.87 -7.00
C LEU A 52 7.23 -9.63 -7.34
N GLY A 53 6.40 -9.12 -8.25
CA GLY A 53 5.14 -9.73 -8.68
C GLY A 53 3.90 -9.28 -7.90
N ALA A 54 3.99 -8.20 -7.11
CA ALA A 54 2.83 -7.64 -6.44
C ALA A 54 1.89 -6.94 -7.45
N ASP A 55 0.58 -7.17 -7.30
CA ASP A 55 -0.46 -6.44 -8.04
C ASP A 55 -0.74 -5.11 -7.34
N ILE A 56 -0.06 -4.07 -7.79
CA ILE A 56 -0.15 -2.71 -7.24
C ILE A 56 0.15 -1.68 -8.32
N GLU A 57 -0.62 -0.60 -8.31
CA GLU A 57 -0.44 0.56 -9.18
C GLU A 57 -0.50 1.89 -8.43
N ARG A 58 0.08 2.93 -9.04
CA ARG A 58 0.04 4.30 -8.53
C ARG A 58 -0.68 5.14 -9.57
N ILE A 59 -1.69 5.88 -9.11
CA ILE A 59 -2.57 6.74 -9.93
C ILE A 59 -2.17 8.20 -9.76
#